data_AF-A0A843AZ15-F1
#
_entry.id   AF-A0A843AZ15-F1
#
_cell.length_a   1.000
_cell.length_b   1.000
_cell.length_c   1.000
_cell.angle_alpha   90.00
_cell.angle_beta   90.00
_cell.angle_gamma   90.00
#
_symmetry.space_group_name_H-M   'P 1'
#
loop_
_entity.id
_entity.type
_entity.pdbx_description
1 polymer ?
#
loop_
_entity_poly.entity_id
_entity_poly.type
_entity_poly.pdbx_seq_one_letter_code
_entity_poly.pdbx_strand_id
1 'polypeptide(L)'
;MTGAEDPLSKEMQATFNQSSFHSGFLKLAILRMVSESPMHGYGMMKEIERISEHTWKPSPGSIYPALQELQRSGYILQETVGRKRVYRITERGDAILEAALSHVQRGVRCLNNLIDYKQS
;
A
#
# COMPACT_ATOMS: atom_id res chain seq x y z
N MET A 1 -26.88 11.84 10.07
CA MET A 1 -26.79 12.79 8.95
C MET A 1 -26.21 12.04 7.78
N THR A 2 -27.04 11.71 6.80
CA THR A 2 -26.73 10.78 5.71
C THR A 2 -25.95 11.51 4.63
N GLY A 3 -24.63 11.35 4.63
CA GLY A 3 -23.76 11.84 3.56
C GLY A 3 -23.98 11.02 2.31
N ALA A 4 -24.88 11.45 1.43
CA ALA A 4 -24.91 10.93 0.08
C ALA A 4 -23.63 11.41 -0.62
N GLU A 5 -22.79 10.48 -1.06
CA GLU A 5 -21.61 10.79 -1.89
C GLU A 5 -22.03 11.59 -3.14
N ASP A 6 -21.26 12.63 -3.44
CA ASP A 6 -21.41 13.47 -4.62
C ASP A 6 -21.37 12.62 -5.91
N PRO A 7 -22.33 12.80 -6.85
CA PRO A 7 -22.39 12.02 -8.10
C PRO A 7 -21.10 12.07 -8.92
N LEU A 8 -20.41 13.21 -8.95
CA LEU A 8 -19.15 13.36 -9.68
C LEU A 8 -18.04 12.50 -9.06
N SER A 9 -18.00 12.41 -7.74
CA SER A 9 -17.06 11.53 -7.02
C SER A 9 -17.25 10.05 -7.40
N LYS A 10 -18.49 9.58 -7.58
CA LYS A 10 -18.78 8.21 -8.03
C LYS A 10 -18.36 7.97 -9.49
N GLU A 11 -18.65 8.92 -10.36
CA GLU A 11 -18.27 8.84 -11.78
C GLU A 11 -16.74 8.82 -11.91
N MET A 12 -16.04 9.71 -11.21
CA MET A 12 -14.57 9.69 -11.15
C MET A 12 -14.03 8.34 -10.70
N GLN A 13 -14.58 7.74 -9.63
CA GLN A 13 -14.13 6.42 -9.15
C GLN A 13 -14.38 5.31 -10.19
N ALA A 14 -15.51 5.36 -10.92
CA ALA A 14 -15.85 4.39 -11.95
C ALA A 14 -14.94 4.53 -13.19
N THR A 15 -14.67 5.77 -13.61
CA THR A 15 -13.80 6.09 -14.76
C THR A 15 -12.34 5.77 -14.47
N PHE A 16 -11.88 6.13 -13.27
CA PHE A 16 -10.50 5.94 -12.84
C PHE A 16 -10.43 4.77 -11.86
N ASN A 17 -10.53 3.55 -12.41
CA ASN A 17 -10.54 2.29 -11.65
C ASN A 17 -9.40 2.23 -10.62
N GLN A 18 -9.78 2.35 -9.35
CA GLN A 18 -8.85 2.43 -8.24
C GLN A 18 -8.17 1.08 -7.92
N SER A 19 -8.65 -0.06 -8.45
CA SER A 19 -8.21 -1.39 -7.98
C SER A 19 -6.74 -1.71 -8.27
N SER A 20 -6.21 -1.25 -9.40
CA SER A 20 -4.81 -1.51 -9.80
C SER A 20 -3.82 -0.67 -8.98
N PHE A 21 -4.21 0.56 -8.63
CA PHE A 21 -3.40 1.45 -7.78
C PHE A 21 -3.26 0.88 -6.37
N HIS A 22 -4.37 0.45 -5.77
CA HIS A 22 -4.38 -0.07 -4.41
C HIS A 22 -3.59 -1.37 -4.24
N SER A 23 -3.56 -2.26 -5.22
CA SER A 23 -2.79 -3.51 -5.13
C SER A 23 -1.27 -3.26 -5.11
N GLY A 24 -0.77 -2.40 -6.00
CA GLY A 24 0.64 -2.02 -6.03
C GLY A 24 1.05 -1.23 -4.78
N PHE A 25 0.23 -0.26 -4.38
CA PHE A 25 0.44 0.54 -3.18
C PHE A 25 0.42 -0.32 -1.90
N LEU A 26 -0.47 -1.32 -1.81
CA LEU A 26 -0.52 -2.25 -0.67
C LEU A 26 0.79 -2.98 -0.44
N LYS A 27 1.38 -3.56 -1.49
CA LYS A 27 2.64 -4.30 -1.39
C LYS A 27 3.79 -3.39 -0.98
N LEU A 28 3.85 -2.19 -1.56
CA LEU A 28 4.84 -1.18 -1.20
C LEU A 28 4.72 -0.78 0.28
N ALA A 29 3.49 -0.50 0.74
CA ALA A 29 3.24 -0.14 2.13
C ALA A 29 3.63 -1.25 3.09
N ILE A 30 3.30 -2.52 2.78
CA ILE A 30 3.72 -3.69 3.57
C ILE A 30 5.24 -3.72 3.69
N LEU A 31 5.97 -3.67 2.57
CA LEU A 31 7.44 -3.72 2.56
C LEU A 31 8.03 -2.57 3.39
N ARG A 32 7.53 -1.35 3.21
CA ARG A 32 7.99 -0.17 3.96
C ARG A 32 7.74 -0.29 5.46
N MET A 33 6.63 -0.89 5.88
CA MET A 33 6.35 -1.08 7.31
C MET A 33 7.26 -2.15 7.93
N VAL A 34 7.48 -3.27 7.23
CA VAL A 34 8.31 -4.36 7.75
C VAL A 34 9.82 -4.11 7.62
N SER A 35 10.25 -3.09 6.86
CA SER A 35 11.63 -2.62 6.86
C SER A 35 11.98 -1.85 8.12
N GLU A 36 11.01 -1.14 8.70
CA GLU A 36 11.21 -0.36 9.94
C GLU A 36 11.16 -1.25 11.18
N SER A 37 10.19 -2.18 11.25
CA SER A 37 10.11 -3.14 12.35
C SER A 37 9.23 -4.35 12.01
N PRO A 38 9.46 -5.53 12.63
CA PRO A 38 8.57 -6.66 12.45
C PRO A 38 7.12 -6.33 12.85
N MET A 39 6.16 -6.58 11.97
CA MET A 39 4.78 -6.17 12.17
C MET A 39 3.79 -7.29 11.82
N HIS A 40 2.69 -7.36 12.56
CA HIS A 40 1.57 -8.26 12.27
C HIS A 40 0.57 -7.63 11.28
N GLY A 41 -0.06 -8.45 10.43
CA GLY A 41 -0.94 -7.98 9.34
C GLY A 41 -2.09 -7.07 9.80
N TYR A 42 -2.68 -7.31 10.97
CA TYR A 42 -3.71 -6.40 11.51
C TYR A 42 -3.17 -5.01 11.85
N GLY A 43 -1.93 -4.94 12.35
CA GLY A 43 -1.26 -3.66 12.60
C GLY A 43 -1.04 -2.89 11.30
N MET A 44 -0.61 -3.59 10.24
CA MET A 44 -0.43 -3.00 8.91
C MET A 44 -1.73 -2.42 8.36
N MET A 45 -2.87 -3.11 8.51
CA MET A 45 -4.18 -2.59 8.06
C MET A 45 -4.54 -1.27 8.77
N LYS A 46 -4.30 -1.18 10.08
CA LYS A 46 -4.54 0.05 10.84
C LYS A 46 -3.59 1.17 10.45
N GLU A 47 -2.32 0.85 10.24
CA GLU A 47 -1.33 1.86 9.89
C GLU A 47 -1.57 2.40 8.49
N ILE A 48 -1.97 1.55 7.54
CA ILE A 48 -2.37 1.96 6.19
C ILE A 48 -3.60 2.88 6.24
N GLU A 49 -4.61 2.54 7.04
CA GLU A 49 -5.78 3.42 7.27
C GLU A 49 -5.38 4.77 7.86
N ARG A 50 -4.39 4.79 8.76
CA ARG A 50 -3.90 6.02 9.38
C ARG A 50 -3.14 6.91 8.38
N ILE A 51 -2.20 6.35 7.62
CA ILE A 51 -1.41 7.12 6.64
C ILE A 51 -2.20 7.55 5.42
N SER A 52 -3.32 6.87 5.12
CA SER A 52 -4.23 7.26 4.04
C SER A 52 -5.24 8.33 4.48
N GLU A 53 -5.10 8.89 5.68
CA GLU A 53 -6.08 9.84 6.25
C GLU A 53 -7.51 9.26 6.28
N HIS A 54 -7.63 7.97 6.60
CA HIS A 54 -8.87 7.20 6.61
C HIS A 54 -9.57 7.05 5.25
N THR A 55 -8.92 7.43 4.14
CA THR A 55 -9.50 7.27 2.79
C THR A 55 -9.46 5.82 2.30
N TRP A 56 -8.52 5.02 2.81
CA TRP A 56 -8.38 3.62 2.41
C TRP A 56 -7.87 2.71 3.53
N LYS A 57 -8.62 1.62 3.78
CA LYS A 57 -8.21 0.53 4.65
C LYS A 57 -8.25 -0.80 3.88
N PRO A 58 -7.11 -1.50 3.73
CA PRO A 58 -7.11 -2.82 3.10
C PRO A 58 -7.88 -3.82 3.97
N SER A 59 -8.67 -4.67 3.33
CA SER A 59 -9.38 -5.76 4.00
C SER A 59 -8.45 -6.95 4.28
N PRO A 60 -8.82 -7.87 5.19
CA PRO A 60 -8.16 -9.16 5.33
C PRO A 60 -8.00 -9.91 4.00
N GLY A 61 -9.03 -9.86 3.14
CA GLY A 61 -9.03 -10.48 1.81
C GLY A 61 -8.07 -9.85 0.80
N SER A 62 -7.50 -8.69 1.10
CA SER A 62 -6.48 -8.04 0.27
C SER A 62 -5.07 -8.16 0.87
N ILE A 63 -4.94 -7.97 2.19
CA ILE A 63 -3.62 -7.93 2.83
C ILE A 63 -2.98 -9.30 2.96
N TYR A 64 -3.73 -10.35 3.30
CA TYR A 64 -3.16 -11.68 3.49
C TYR A 64 -2.69 -12.33 2.17
N PRO A 65 -3.42 -12.21 1.04
CA PRO A 65 -2.88 -12.58 -0.26
C PRO A 65 -1.62 -11.81 -0.63
N ALA A 66 -1.57 -10.50 -0.38
CA ALA A 66 -0.36 -9.69 -0.64
C ALA A 66 0.84 -10.16 0.19
N LEU A 67 0.64 -10.46 1.48
CA LEU A 67 1.68 -11.03 2.36
C LEU A 67 2.17 -12.39 1.86
N GLN A 68 1.25 -13.27 1.44
CA GLN A 68 1.61 -14.56 0.87
C GLN A 68 2.45 -14.41 -0.41
N GLU A 69 2.09 -13.47 -1.28
CA GLU A 69 2.83 -13.22 -2.51
C GLU A 69 4.24 -12.68 -2.25
N LEU A 70 4.37 -11.71 -1.34
CA LEU A 70 5.66 -11.15 -0.93
C LEU A 70 6.55 -12.21 -0.27
N GLN A 71 5.97 -13.09 0.55
CA GLN A 71 6.69 -14.20 1.17
C GLN A 71 7.15 -15.24 0.14
N ARG A 72 6.26 -15.63 -0.79
CA ARG A 72 6.59 -16.56 -1.89
C ARG A 72 7.70 -16.03 -2.78
N SER A 73 7.76 -14.70 -2.95
CA SER A 73 8.80 -14.02 -3.71
C SER A 73 10.11 -13.83 -2.95
N GLY A 74 10.16 -14.23 -1.67
CA GLY A 74 11.33 -14.13 -0.80
C GLY A 74 11.62 -12.71 -0.30
N TYR A 75 10.66 -11.79 -0.39
CA TYR A 75 10.84 -10.39 0.05
C TYR A 75 10.55 -10.18 1.54
N ILE A 76 9.76 -11.05 2.14
CA ILE A 76 9.47 -11.03 3.57
C ILE A 76 9.56 -12.44 4.15
N LEU A 77 9.81 -12.53 5.46
CA LEU A 77 9.74 -13.75 6.25
C LEU A 77 8.66 -13.62 7.31
N GLN A 78 7.92 -14.71 7.55
CA GLN A 78 6.97 -14.79 8.65
C GLN A 78 7.65 -15.47 9.85
N GLU A 79 7.54 -14.84 11.01
CA GLU A 79 8.00 -15.35 12.29
C GLU A 79 6.85 -15.44 13.29
N THR A 80 7.00 -16.33 14.26
CA THR A 80 6.03 -16.48 15.36
C THR A 80 6.63 -15.87 16.62
N VAL A 81 6.04 -14.78 17.10
CA VAL A 81 6.42 -14.14 18.36
C VAL A 81 5.29 -14.38 19.36
N GLY A 82 5.54 -15.27 20.32
CA GLY A 82 4.51 -15.76 21.24
C GLY A 82 3.39 -16.50 20.49
N ARG A 83 2.18 -15.93 20.50
CA ARG A 83 1.01 -16.48 19.78
C ARG A 83 0.69 -15.74 18.47
N LYS A 84 1.48 -14.72 18.11
CA LYS A 84 1.19 -13.84 16.97
C LYS A 84 2.18 -14.10 15.84
N ARG A 85 1.67 -14.07 14.60
CA ARG A 85 2.49 -14.07 13.38
C ARG A 85 2.89 -12.63 13.07
N VAL A 86 4.18 -12.40 12.95
CA VAL A 86 4.77 -11.14 12.51
C VAL A 86 5.54 -11.36 11.22
N TYR A 87 5.73 -10.30 10.45
CA TYR A 87 6.48 -10.32 9.21
C TYR A 87 7.66 -9.37 9.32
N ARG A 88 8.82 -9.78 8.79
CA ARG A 88 10.01 -8.95 8.66
C ARG A 88 10.50 -8.94 7.22
N ILE A 89 11.18 -7.87 6.82
CA ILE A 89 11.79 -7.79 5.49
C ILE A 89 13.02 -8.72 5.38
N THR A 90 13.33 -9.16 4.16
CA THR A 90 14.62 -9.80 3.82
C THR A 90 15.55 -8.81 3.13
N GLU A 91 16.83 -9.16 2.95
CA GLU A 91 17.76 -8.35 2.14
C GLU A 91 17.25 -8.14 0.71
N ARG A 92 16.68 -9.19 0.10
CA ARG A 92 16.05 -9.10 -1.22
C ARG A 92 14.81 -8.20 -1.21
N GLY A 93 14.05 -8.24 -0.11
CA GLY A 93 12.90 -7.37 0.13
C GLY A 93 13.28 -5.90 0.22
N ASP A 94 14.40 -5.60 0.88
CA ASP A 94 14.93 -4.26 1.03
C ASP A 94 15.39 -3.69 -0.32
N ALA A 95 16.13 -4.49 -1.10
CA ALA A 95 16.55 -4.11 -2.45
C ALA A 95 15.37 -3.79 -3.38
N ILE A 96 14.29 -4.59 -3.34
CA ILE A 96 13.10 -4.32 -4.17
C ILE A 96 12.29 -3.12 -3.65
N LEU A 97 12.27 -2.89 -2.33
CA LEU A 97 11.64 -1.72 -1.71
C LEU A 97 12.30 -0.43 -2.22
N GLU A 98 13.63 -0.35 -2.18
CA GLU A 98 14.36 0.83 -2.67
C GLU A 98 14.12 1.10 -4.16
N ALA A 99 14.14 0.05 -4.99
CA ALA A 99 13.82 0.17 -6.40
C ALA A 99 12.38 0.65 -6.64
N ALA A 100 11.42 0.14 -5.86
CA ALA A 100 10.02 0.51 -5.95
C ALA A 100 9.78 1.97 -5.49
N LEU A 101 10.42 2.41 -4.41
CA LEU A 101 10.34 3.80 -3.93
C LEU A 101 10.89 4.76 -4.98
N SER A 102 12.04 4.45 -5.59
CA SER A 102 12.60 5.25 -6.69
C SER A 102 11.64 5.35 -7.88
N HIS A 103 10.97 4.25 -8.23
CA HIS A 103 9.98 4.22 -9.30
C HIS A 103 8.74 5.07 -8.98
N VAL A 104 8.18 4.91 -7.77
CA VAL A 104 7.01 5.69 -7.33
C VAL A 104 7.32 7.18 -7.25
N GLN A 105 8.49 7.57 -6.73
CA GLN A 105 8.89 8.98 -6.68
C GLN A 105 8.96 9.61 -8.08
N ARG A 106 9.44 8.87 -9.10
CA ARG A 106 9.40 9.34 -10.50
C ARG A 106 7.96 9.51 -10.99
N GLY A 107 7.10 8.53 -10.70
CA GLY A 107 5.68 8.57 -11.06
C GLY A 107 4.95 9.77 -10.43
N VAL A 108 5.15 10.01 -9.12
CA VAL A 108 4.56 11.15 -8.40
C VAL A 108 5.02 12.48 -8.99
N ARG A 109 6.30 12.64 -9.30
CA ARG A 109 6.79 13.86 -9.98
C ARG A 109 6.11 14.07 -11.33
N CYS A 110 5.96 13.01 -12.12
CA CYS A 110 5.26 13.08 -13.40
C CYS A 110 3.80 13.49 -13.22
N LEU A 111 3.11 12.90 -12.23
CA LEU A 111 1.72 13.23 -11.92
C LEU A 111 1.56 14.68 -11.46
N ASN A 112 2.44 15.18 -10.59
CA ASN A 112 2.42 16.58 -10.16
C ASN A 112 2.58 17.53 -11.35
N ASN A 113 3.55 17.26 -12.23
CA ASN A 113 3.72 18.05 -13.46
C ASN A 113 2.49 18.01 -14.37
N LEU A 114 1.78 16.87 -14.41
CA LEU A 114 0.54 16.72 -15.18
C LEU A 114 -0.62 17.51 -14.54
N ILE A 115 -0.72 17.52 -13.20
CA ILE A 115 -1.70 18.32 -12.47
C ILE A 115 -1.48 19.81 -12.72
N ASP A 116 -0.22 20.24 -12.75
CA ASP A 116 0.17 21.63 -13.01
C ASP A 116 0.13 22.01 -14.51
N TYR A 117 -0.16 21.05 -15.39
CA TYR A 117 -0.15 21.27 -16.84
C TYR A 117 -1.24 22.28 -17.24
N LYS A 118 -0.82 23.38 -17.88
CA LYS A 118 -1.64 24.53 -18.31
C LYS A 118 -2.24 25.39 -17.20
N GLN A 119 -1.74 25.28 -15.96
CA GLN A 119 -2.04 26.20 -14.86
C GLN A 119 -1.03 27.38 -14.79
N SER A 120 -0.17 27.54 -15.81
CA SER A 120 0.84 28.61 -15.95
C SER A 120 0.72 29.32 -17.29
#